data_AF-A0A3D2ILB6-F1
#
_entry.id   AF-A0A3D2ILB6-F1
#
_cell.length_a   1.000
_cell.length_b   1.000
_cell.length_c   1.000
_cell.angle_alpha   90.00
_cell.angle_beta   90.00
_cell.angle_gamma   90.00
#
_symmetry.space_group_name_H-M   'P 1'
#
loop_
_entity.id
_entity.type
_entity.pdbx_description
1 polymer ?
#
loop_
_entity_poly.entity_id
_entity_poly.type
_entity_poly.pdbx_seq_one_letter_code
_entity_poly.pdbx_strand_id
1 'polypeptide(L)'
;LDPKALVSMNMWGFHADFLDVLQDGFVSFLKKNLGTGQETKAEFLLPIIVDEMLQAHDADVSVLKTEDRWFGVTYQEDIPSVKESFLTLTRQGVYPENLWKL
;
A
#
# COMPACT_ATOMS: atom_id res chain seq x y z
N LEU A 1 -11.14 -12.76 -11.64
CA LEU A 1 -9.98 -11.85 -11.71
C LEU A 1 -8.90 -12.55 -12.52
N ASP A 2 -8.27 -11.87 -13.46
CA ASP A 2 -7.17 -12.43 -14.26
C ASP A 2 -5.92 -12.60 -13.36
N PRO A 3 -5.33 -13.80 -13.24
CA PRO A 3 -4.11 -14.02 -12.47
C PRO A 3 -2.91 -13.17 -12.92
N LYS A 4 -2.96 -12.59 -14.13
CA LYS A 4 -1.94 -11.70 -14.68
C LYS A 4 -2.27 -10.22 -14.55
N ALA A 5 -3.42 -9.87 -13.97
CA ALA A 5 -3.76 -8.48 -13.73
C ALA A 5 -2.79 -7.84 -12.74
N LEU A 6 -2.36 -6.62 -13.03
CA LEU A 6 -1.56 -5.82 -12.09
C LEU A 6 -2.47 -5.33 -10.97
N VAL A 7 -1.98 -5.45 -9.74
CA VAL A 7 -2.66 -4.98 -8.54
C VAL A 7 -1.73 -4.08 -7.75
N SER A 8 -2.30 -3.08 -7.08
CA SER A 8 -1.53 -2.27 -6.12
C SER A 8 -1.41 -3.04 -4.81
N MET A 9 -0.18 -3.27 -4.38
CA MET A 9 0.14 -3.84 -3.06
C MET A 9 0.38 -2.73 -2.01
N ASN A 10 -0.17 -1.53 -2.27
CA ASN A 10 -0.05 -0.35 -1.42
C ASN A 10 1.38 0.17 -1.23
N MET A 11 2.24 -0.02 -2.24
CA MET A 11 3.57 0.59 -2.32
C MET A 11 3.55 1.70 -3.36
N TRP A 12 3.74 2.93 -2.90
CA TRP A 12 3.64 4.12 -3.72
C TRP A 12 4.89 4.99 -3.59
N GLY A 13 5.27 5.63 -4.68
CA GLY A 13 6.25 6.72 -4.70
C GLY A 13 5.56 8.00 -5.11
N PHE A 14 5.73 9.05 -4.33
CA PHE A 14 5.11 10.36 -4.56
C PHE A 14 6.17 11.47 -4.52
N HIS A 15 5.89 12.57 -5.22
CA HIS A 15 6.58 13.83 -4.99
C HIS A 15 6.14 14.44 -3.65
N ALA A 16 6.95 15.36 -3.10
CA ALA A 16 6.72 15.93 -1.77
C ALA A 16 5.46 16.80 -1.68
N ASP A 17 5.07 17.43 -2.78
CA ASP A 17 3.86 18.23 -2.96
C ASP A 17 2.57 17.42 -2.75
N PHE A 18 2.62 16.10 -2.91
CA PHE A 18 1.47 15.22 -2.62
C PHE A 18 1.02 15.31 -1.16
N LEU A 19 1.90 15.70 -0.23
CA LEU A 19 1.50 15.93 1.16
C LEU A 19 0.49 17.07 1.31
N ASP A 20 0.60 18.12 0.49
CA ASP A 20 -0.35 19.24 0.48
C ASP A 20 -1.73 18.77 -0.02
N VAL A 21 -1.74 17.92 -1.05
CA VAL A 21 -2.96 17.26 -1.55
C VAL A 21 -3.62 16.42 -0.47
N LEU A 22 -2.83 15.62 0.26
CA LEU A 22 -3.35 14.81 1.37
C LEU A 22 -3.93 15.69 2.48
N GLN A 23 -3.30 16.81 2.80
CA GLN A 23 -3.77 17.72 3.82
C GLN A 23 -5.13 18.35 3.44
N ASP A 24 -5.25 18.89 2.23
CA ASP A 24 -6.49 19.51 1.75
C ASP A 24 -7.61 18.48 1.58
N GLY A 25 -7.28 17.30 1.06
CA GLY A 25 -8.18 16.16 0.96
C GLY A 25 -8.67 15.70 2.33
N PHE A 26 -7.80 15.67 3.34
CA PHE A 26 -8.16 15.25 4.69
C PHE A 26 -9.10 16.24 5.38
N VAL A 27 -8.88 17.54 5.21
CA VAL A 27 -9.80 18.58 5.70
C VAL A 27 -11.19 18.41 5.09
N SER A 28 -11.26 18.16 3.78
CA SER A 28 -12.51 17.93 3.05
C SER A 28 -13.21 16.64 3.50
N PHE A 29 -12.44 15.58 3.69
CA PHE A 29 -12.92 14.30 4.22
C PHE A 29 -13.54 14.45 5.61
N LEU A 30 -12.88 15.18 6.53
CA LEU A 30 -13.43 15.42 7.87
C LEU A 30 -14.74 16.20 7.83
N LYS A 31 -14.81 17.27 7.03
CA LYS A 31 -16.04 18.06 6.87
C LYS A 31 -17.21 17.22 6.34
N LYS A 32 -16.93 16.25 5.46
CA LYS A 32 -17.94 15.37 4.87
C LYS A 32 -18.44 14.29 5.84
N ASN A 33 -17.58 13.80 6.73
CA ASN A 33 -17.89 12.62 7.55
C ASN A 33 -18.24 12.95 9.01
N LEU A 34 -17.79 14.08 9.57
CA LEU A 34 -18.11 14.45 10.94
C LEU A 34 -19.59 14.81 11.11
N GLY A 35 -20.22 14.28 12.16
CA GLY A 35 -21.64 14.51 12.47
C GLY A 35 -22.61 13.63 11.68
N THR A 36 -22.09 12.65 10.92
CA THR A 36 -22.90 11.71 10.11
C THR A 36 -23.31 10.46 10.89
N GLY A 37 -22.71 10.22 12.07
CA GLY A 37 -22.91 9.00 12.86
C GLY A 37 -22.18 7.75 12.31
N GLN A 38 -21.36 7.91 11.27
CA GLN A 38 -20.53 6.84 10.67
C GLN A 38 -19.03 7.12 10.78
N GLU A 39 -18.62 8.07 11.63
CA GLU A 39 -17.24 8.54 11.76
C GLU A 39 -16.25 7.41 12.05
N THR A 40 -16.67 6.42 12.85
CA THR A 40 -15.86 5.27 13.26
C THR A 40 -15.58 4.27 12.14
N LYS A 41 -16.28 4.39 11.01
CA LYS A 41 -16.11 3.56 9.81
C LYS A 41 -15.56 4.32 8.63
N ALA A 42 -15.36 5.63 8.76
CA ALA A 42 -14.87 6.45 7.67
C ALA A 42 -13.37 6.21 7.47
N GLU A 43 -12.95 5.89 6.25
CA GLU A 43 -11.56 5.62 5.90
C GLU A 43 -11.04 6.64 4.88
N PHE A 44 -9.84 7.17 5.13
CA PHE A 44 -9.15 8.07 4.22
C PHE A 44 -8.06 7.29 3.48
N LEU A 45 -8.41 6.78 2.29
CA LEU A 45 -7.60 5.80 1.57
C LEU A 45 -6.82 6.44 0.41
N LEU A 46 -5.50 6.22 0.39
CA LEU A 46 -4.62 6.69 -0.70
C LEU A 46 -5.12 6.32 -2.11
N PRO A 47 -5.58 5.08 -2.38
CA PRO A 47 -6.05 4.71 -3.71
C PRO A 47 -7.23 5.55 -4.19
N ILE A 48 -8.11 6.01 -3.28
CA ILE A 48 -9.24 6.86 -3.64
C ILE A 48 -8.74 8.24 -4.06
N ILE A 49 -7.83 8.83 -3.29
CA ILE A 49 -7.27 10.16 -3.57
C ILE A 49 -6.54 10.15 -4.92
N VAL A 50 -5.72 9.12 -5.16
CA VAL A 50 -4.99 8.96 -6.42
C VAL A 50 -5.96 8.76 -7.59
N ASP A 51 -7.02 7.97 -7.43
CA ASP A 51 -8.05 7.80 -8.47
C ASP A 51 -8.78 9.11 -8.77
N GLU A 52 -9.13 9.90 -7.75
CA GLU A 52 -9.73 11.22 -7.92
C GLU A 52 -8.81 12.17 -8.71
N MET A 53 -7.51 12.21 -8.39
CA MET A 53 -6.53 13.01 -9.15
C MET A 53 -6.36 12.55 -10.59
N LEU A 54 -6.36 11.23 -10.84
CA LEU A 54 -6.31 10.66 -12.18
C LEU A 54 -7.55 11.04 -13.01
N GLN A 55 -8.75 10.99 -12.41
CA GLN A 55 -10.00 11.39 -13.05
C GLN A 55 -10.05 12.90 -13.33
N ALA A 56 -9.46 13.71 -12.44
CA ALA A 56 -9.35 15.15 -12.61
C ALA A 56 -8.26 15.58 -13.62
N HIS A 57 -7.44 14.64 -14.10
CA HIS A 57 -6.25 14.91 -14.91
C HIS A 57 -5.18 15.77 -14.21
N ASP A 58 -5.16 15.72 -12.86
CA ASP A 58 -4.22 16.47 -12.02
C ASP A 58 -2.96 15.66 -11.67
N ALA A 59 -2.93 14.35 -12.00
CA ALA A 59 -1.78 13.49 -11.80
C ALA A 59 -1.65 12.43 -12.89
N ASP A 60 -0.42 11.96 -13.09
CA ASP A 60 -0.09 10.78 -13.88
C ASP A 60 0.52 9.70 -12.97
N VAL A 61 0.08 8.45 -13.12
CA VAL A 61 0.59 7.31 -12.34
C VAL A 61 1.34 6.35 -13.25
N SER A 62 2.62 6.15 -12.96
CA SER A 62 3.46 5.14 -13.63
C SER A 62 3.46 3.83 -12.84
N VAL A 63 3.02 2.73 -13.46
CA VAL A 63 3.04 1.40 -12.85
C VAL A 63 4.39 0.73 -13.09
N LEU A 64 5.20 0.65 -12.03
CA LEU A 64 6.48 -0.06 -12.04
C LEU A 64 6.24 -1.55 -11.73
N LYS A 65 6.47 -2.41 -12.73
CA LYS A 65 6.35 -3.86 -12.55
C LYS A 65 7.61 -4.40 -11.87
N THR A 66 7.43 -5.31 -10.92
CA THR A 66 8.52 -6.10 -10.32
C THR A 66 8.33 -7.58 -10.64
N GLU A 67 9.43 -8.32 -10.76
CA GLU A 67 9.42 -9.79 -10.82
C GLU A 67 9.42 -10.43 -9.42
N ASP A 68 9.58 -9.61 -8.37
CA ASP A 68 9.52 -10.08 -7.00
C ASP A 68 8.12 -10.54 -6.62
N ARG A 69 8.09 -11.53 -5.73
CA ARG A 69 6.86 -12.08 -5.19
C ARG A 69 6.55 -11.41 -3.86
N TRP A 70 5.38 -10.80 -3.78
CA TRP A 70 4.85 -10.31 -2.51
C TRP A 70 4.31 -11.48 -1.70
N PHE A 71 4.72 -11.57 -0.44
CA PHE A 71 4.16 -12.49 0.55
C PHE A 71 3.96 -11.73 1.87
N GLY A 72 2.86 -12.04 2.56
CA GLY A 72 2.46 -11.37 3.78
C GLY A 72 1.51 -12.25 4.59
N VAL A 73 1.28 -11.88 5.84
CA VAL A 73 0.34 -12.59 6.71
C VAL A 73 -0.98 -11.84 6.66
N THR A 74 -1.97 -12.40 5.96
CA THR A 74 -3.35 -11.88 5.97
C THR A 74 -4.17 -12.61 7.02
N TYR A 75 -3.98 -13.92 7.11
CA TYR A 75 -4.59 -14.79 8.10
C TYR A 75 -3.52 -15.53 8.92
N GLN A 76 -3.91 -16.07 10.07
CA GLN A 76 -2.99 -16.78 10.96
C GLN A 76 -2.34 -18.00 10.27
N GLU A 77 -3.07 -18.62 9.34
CA GLU A 77 -2.68 -19.78 8.57
C GLU A 77 -1.56 -19.47 7.57
N ASP A 78 -1.30 -18.20 7.23
CA ASP A 78 -0.24 -17.79 6.32
C ASP A 78 1.15 -17.83 6.98
N ILE A 79 1.20 -17.83 8.32
CA ILE A 79 2.46 -17.75 9.10
C ILE A 79 3.49 -18.81 8.70
N PRO A 80 3.15 -20.12 8.57
CA PRO A 80 4.12 -21.14 8.19
C PRO A 80 4.72 -20.87 6.80
N SER A 81 3.90 -20.45 5.84
CA SER A 81 4.32 -20.17 4.47
C SER A 81 5.26 -18.95 4.40
N VAL A 82 4.92 -17.88 5.12
CA VAL A 82 5.74 -16.66 5.20
C VAL A 82 7.09 -16.96 5.87
N LYS A 83 7.11 -17.76 6.94
CA LYS A 83 8.36 -18.18 7.61
C LYS A 83 9.26 -18.99 6.67
N GLU A 84 8.70 -19.95 5.93
CA GLU A 84 9.51 -20.74 4.98
C GLU A 84 10.04 -19.88 3.83
N SER A 85 9.29 -18.87 3.40
CA SER A 85 9.73 -17.92 2.38
C SER A 85 10.96 -17.14 2.85
N PHE A 86 10.95 -16.61 4.08
CA PHE A 86 12.12 -15.95 4.66
C PHE A 86 13.31 -16.90 4.82
N LEU A 87 13.10 -18.11 5.36
CA LEU A 87 14.18 -19.11 5.51
C LEU A 87 14.81 -19.47 4.16
N THR A 88 14.00 -19.58 3.11
CA THR A 88 14.48 -19.85 1.76
C THR A 88 15.36 -18.71 1.26
N LEU A 89 14.94 -17.45 1.42
CA LEU A 89 15.71 -16.29 1.00
C LEU A 89 17.05 -16.17 1.76
N THR A 90 17.06 -16.49 3.07
CA THR A 90 18.29 -16.54 3.86
C THR A 90 19.21 -17.68 3.42
N ARG A 91 18.69 -18.89 3.18
CA ARG A 91 19.48 -20.04 2.68
C ARG A 91 20.07 -19.78 1.30
N GLN A 92 19.36 -19.01 0.45
CA GLN A 92 19.84 -18.57 -0.86
C GLN A 92 20.86 -17.42 -0.77
N GLY A 93 21.12 -16.89 0.42
CA GLY A 93 22.07 -15.79 0.64
C GLY A 93 21.57 -14.42 0.17
N VAL A 94 20.28 -14.28 -0.13
CA VAL A 94 19.67 -12.99 -0.52
C VAL A 94 19.69 -12.03 0.67
N TYR A 95 19.44 -12.54 1.88
CA TYR A 95 19.53 -11.79 3.13
C TYR A 95 20.44 -12.51 4.13
N PRO A 96 21.14 -11.76 5.00
CA PRO A 96 21.86 -12.35 6.13
C PRO A 96 20.88 -12.90 7.16
N GLU A 97 21.30 -13.90 7.93
CA GLU A 97 20.49 -14.50 8.99
C GLU A 97 20.10 -13.48 10.09
N ASN A 98 21.00 -12.54 10.38
CA ASN A 98 20.75 -11.43 11.29
C ASN A 98 20.83 -10.11 10.52
N LEU A 99 19.67 -9.61 10.08
CA LEU A 99 19.56 -8.36 9.33
C LEU A 99 20.00 -7.15 10.15
N TRP A 100 19.68 -7.17 11.45
CA TRP A 100 20.04 -6.13 12.40
C TRP A 100 21.07 -6.70 13.37
N LYS A 101 22.32 -6.25 13.26
CA LYS A 101 23.32 -6.47 14.31
C LYS A 101 23.11 -5.38 15.36
N LEU A 102 22.81 -5.78 16.59
CA LEU A 102 22.84 -4.89 17.76
C LEU A 102 24.28 -4.50 18.10
#